data_AF-A0A834W9T8-F1
#
_entry.id   AF-A0A834W9T8-F1
#
_cell.length_a   1.000
_cell.length_b   1.000
_cell.length_c   1.000
_cell.angle_alpha   90.00
_cell.angle_beta   90.00
_cell.angle_gamma   90.00
#
_symmetry.space_group_name_H-M   'P 1'
#
loop_
_entity.id
_entity.type
_entity.pdbx_description
1 polymer ?
#
loop_
_entity_poly.entity_id
_entity_poly.type
_entity_poly.pdbx_seq_one_letter_code
_entity_poly.pdbx_strand_id
1 'polypeptide(L)'
;MSAKNTLKQRSRRRSKKRKCKSQRRRVKIFKNGKAAKEGISPLVEKYWFQRYCLFSKYDEGIKMDEEGWFSVTPEEIAIRHAERCTDKVVIDSFSGVGGNAIQFAKKCCHVIAIDIDPEKVALAMNNAKGDIVFLSPPWGGPSYKNIQTFTLDLLKPRDGYTMFQIAQAITPNIIMFLPRNVDPNQVEELSWLSSPPLDLEIEPNYVHNNLKGVTVYFGGIVAAPHPRSMFDCNLYRKEIIKLHC
;
A
#
# COMPACT_ATOMS: atom_id res chain seq x y z
N MET A 1 16.65 5.87 34.39
CA MET A 1 15.69 6.53 33.46
C MET A 1 14.36 5.77 33.26
N SER A 2 13.93 4.87 34.16
CA SER A 2 12.83 3.93 33.89
C SER A 2 11.42 4.38 34.35
N ALA A 3 11.30 5.14 35.47
CA ALA A 3 9.98 5.47 36.04
C ALA A 3 9.18 6.56 35.28
N LYS A 4 9.87 7.52 34.64
CA LYS A 4 9.21 8.65 33.94
C LYS A 4 8.50 8.21 32.64
N ASN A 5 8.99 7.17 31.97
CA ASN A 5 8.37 6.62 30.75
C ASN A 5 7.07 5.84 31.04
N THR A 6 7.03 5.11 32.16
CA THR A 6 5.86 4.32 32.59
C THR A 6 4.68 5.20 33.01
N LEU A 7 4.95 6.34 33.67
CA LEU A 7 3.94 7.34 34.03
C LEU A 7 3.37 8.05 32.78
N LYS A 8 4.21 8.35 31.78
CA LYS A 8 3.81 9.00 30.52
C LYS A 8 3.00 8.04 29.63
N GLN A 9 3.34 6.75 29.61
CA GLN A 9 2.52 5.72 28.94
C GLN A 9 1.18 5.47 29.66
N ARG A 10 1.17 5.43 30.99
CA ARG A 10 -0.08 5.31 31.78
C ARG A 10 -1.00 6.52 31.61
N SER A 11 -0.46 7.75 31.54
CA SER A 11 -1.26 8.96 31.32
C SER A 11 -1.85 9.02 29.91
N ARG A 12 -1.08 8.65 28.88
CA ARG A 12 -1.56 8.49 27.48
C ARG A 12 -2.62 7.39 27.35
N ARG A 13 -2.47 6.25 28.03
CA ARG A 13 -3.50 5.20 28.09
C ARG A 13 -4.78 5.69 28.78
N ARG A 14 -4.67 6.46 29.87
CA ARG A 14 -5.82 7.08 30.56
C ARG A 14 -6.53 8.15 29.71
N SER A 15 -5.79 8.96 28.94
CA SER A 15 -6.38 9.96 28.06
C SER A 15 -7.10 9.35 26.86
N LYS A 16 -6.52 8.29 26.24
CA LYS A 16 -7.17 7.50 25.18
C LYS A 16 -8.44 6.79 25.67
N LYS A 17 -8.42 6.15 26.86
CA LYS A 17 -9.61 5.54 27.48
C LYS A 17 -10.70 6.57 27.82
N ARG A 18 -10.31 7.79 28.24
CA ARG A 18 -11.24 8.90 28.49
C ARG A 18 -11.88 9.41 27.19
N LYS A 19 -11.14 9.54 26.09
CA LYS A 19 -11.68 9.91 24.77
C LYS A 19 -12.69 8.88 24.25
N CYS A 20 -12.35 7.58 24.29
CA CYS A 20 -13.25 6.52 23.85
C CYS A 20 -14.53 6.41 24.73
N LYS A 21 -14.42 6.56 26.06
CA LYS A 21 -15.59 6.61 26.96
C LYS A 21 -16.46 7.87 26.78
N SER A 22 -15.83 9.03 26.55
CA SER A 22 -16.50 10.29 26.22
C SER A 22 -17.30 10.17 24.91
N GLN A 23 -16.74 9.50 23.90
CA GLN A 23 -17.42 9.21 22.63
C GLN A 23 -18.58 8.22 22.80
N ARG A 24 -18.44 7.15 23.58
CA ARG A 24 -19.58 6.24 23.91
C ARG A 24 -20.78 6.98 24.54
N ARG A 25 -20.54 8.06 25.31
CA ARG A 25 -21.62 8.92 25.83
C ARG A 25 -22.19 9.86 24.76
N ARG A 26 -21.37 10.40 23.86
CA ARG A 26 -21.83 11.21 22.71
C ARG A 26 -22.64 10.42 21.69
N VAL A 27 -22.33 9.14 21.48
CA VAL A 27 -23.09 8.20 20.62
C VAL A 27 -24.52 7.99 21.13
N LYS A 28 -24.77 8.08 22.45
CA LYS A 28 -26.14 8.04 22.99
C LYS A 28 -26.93 9.34 22.78
N ILE A 29 -26.25 10.47 22.53
CA ILE A 29 -26.85 11.81 22.45
C ILE A 29 -27.06 12.25 20.98
N PHE A 30 -26.27 11.74 20.03
CA PHE A 30 -26.36 12.06 18.61
C PHE A 30 -27.10 10.98 17.80
N LYS A 31 -28.36 10.73 18.13
CA LYS A 31 -29.32 10.23 17.12
C LYS A 31 -29.85 11.46 16.40
N ASN A 32 -29.28 11.83 15.26
CA ASN A 32 -29.96 12.57 14.18
C ASN A 32 -28.96 12.94 13.05
N GLY A 33 -29.04 12.21 11.93
CA GLY A 33 -28.97 12.77 10.58
C GLY A 33 -27.60 13.14 9.97
N LYS A 34 -26.47 12.96 10.66
CA LYS A 34 -25.15 13.32 10.07
C LYS A 34 -24.64 12.31 9.03
N ALA A 35 -24.93 11.00 9.18
CA ALA A 35 -24.42 9.96 8.29
C ALA A 35 -25.02 10.04 6.87
N ALA A 36 -26.31 10.40 6.75
CA ALA A 36 -26.99 10.55 5.47
C ALA A 36 -26.39 11.68 4.59
N LYS A 37 -25.83 12.73 5.19
CA LYS A 37 -25.18 13.83 4.47
C LYS A 37 -23.81 13.45 3.89
N GLU A 38 -23.19 12.38 4.39
CA GLU A 38 -21.89 11.88 3.93
C GLU A 38 -22.04 10.65 3.01
N GLY A 39 -23.27 10.34 2.54
CA GLY A 39 -23.52 9.20 1.65
C GLY A 39 -23.36 7.84 2.31
N ILE A 40 -23.39 7.77 3.64
CA ILE A 40 -23.15 6.54 4.41
C ILE A 40 -24.43 5.71 4.49
N SER A 41 -24.35 4.45 4.03
CA SER A 41 -25.47 3.49 4.13
C SER A 41 -25.91 3.30 5.58
N PRO A 42 -27.23 3.23 5.87
CA PRO A 42 -27.74 2.93 7.21
C PRO A 42 -27.16 1.64 7.81
N LEU A 43 -26.76 0.68 6.97
CA LEU A 43 -26.19 -0.60 7.40
C LEU A 43 -24.84 -0.43 8.12
N VAL A 44 -24.04 0.56 7.70
CA VAL A 44 -22.69 0.80 8.24
C VAL A 44 -22.64 1.99 9.21
N GLU A 45 -23.75 2.73 9.39
CA GLU A 45 -23.82 3.95 10.21
C GLU A 45 -23.25 3.75 11.63
N LYS A 46 -23.60 2.62 12.28
CA LYS A 46 -23.07 2.26 13.61
C LYS A 46 -21.54 2.18 13.62
N TYR A 47 -20.93 1.67 12.55
CA TYR A 47 -19.49 1.51 12.42
C TYR A 47 -18.82 2.82 12.02
N TRP A 48 -19.47 3.65 11.20
CA TRP A 48 -19.02 5.00 10.87
C TRP A 48 -18.79 5.87 12.11
N PHE A 49 -19.72 5.84 13.08
CA PHE A 49 -19.55 6.56 14.35
C PHE A 49 -18.42 6.01 15.22
N GLN A 50 -17.95 4.79 14.93
CA GLN A 50 -16.84 4.12 15.60
C GLN A 50 -15.57 4.12 14.75
N ARG A 51 -15.53 4.78 13.60
CA ARG A 51 -14.40 4.71 12.65
C ARG A 51 -13.03 4.98 13.27
N TYR A 52 -12.93 5.90 14.24
CA TYR A 52 -11.66 6.17 14.96
C TYR A 52 -11.24 5.08 15.95
N CYS A 53 -12.16 4.19 16.33
CA CYS A 53 -11.84 2.96 17.07
C CYS A 53 -11.38 1.83 16.14
N LEU A 54 -11.82 1.85 14.88
CA LEU A 54 -11.41 0.90 13.84
C LEU A 54 -10.03 1.29 13.27
N PHE A 55 -9.86 2.57 12.93
CA PHE A 55 -8.60 3.19 12.53
C PHE A 55 -8.44 4.55 13.21
N SER A 56 -7.44 4.69 14.08
CA SER A 56 -7.16 5.94 14.78
C SER A 56 -6.75 7.08 13.83
N LYS A 57 -6.25 6.74 12.65
CA LYS A 57 -5.84 7.63 11.56
C LYS A 57 -6.83 7.63 10.39
N TYR A 58 -8.12 7.40 10.66
CA TYR A 58 -9.15 7.30 9.61
C TYR A 58 -9.10 8.46 8.59
N ASP A 59 -8.96 9.69 9.08
CA ASP A 59 -8.96 10.90 8.24
C ASP A 59 -7.65 11.09 7.43
N GLU A 60 -6.65 10.22 7.56
CA GLU A 60 -5.43 10.22 6.72
C GLU A 60 -5.65 9.48 5.38
N GLY A 61 -6.89 9.31 4.94
CA GLY A 61 -7.23 8.68 3.65
C GLY A 61 -7.55 7.20 3.72
N ILE A 62 -7.98 6.68 4.88
CA ILE A 62 -8.43 5.28 5.00
C ILE A 62 -9.66 5.07 4.12
N LYS A 63 -9.61 4.02 3.30
CA LYS A 63 -10.71 3.58 2.45
C LYS A 63 -11.33 2.29 3.00
N MET A 64 -12.64 2.21 2.88
CA MET A 64 -13.47 1.13 3.41
C MET A 64 -14.56 0.81 2.40
N ASP A 65 -14.80 -0.48 2.17
CA ASP A 65 -16.01 -0.97 1.52
C ASP A 65 -17.03 -1.42 2.57
N GLU A 66 -18.23 -1.81 2.13
CA GLU A 66 -19.32 -2.16 3.02
C GLU A 66 -18.96 -3.31 3.97
N GLU A 67 -18.36 -4.38 3.44
CA GLU A 67 -17.94 -5.52 4.24
C GLU A 67 -16.78 -5.18 5.19
N GLY A 68 -15.82 -4.35 4.77
CA GLY A 68 -14.73 -3.90 5.62
C GLY A 68 -15.22 -3.23 6.90
N TRP A 69 -16.34 -2.50 6.86
CA TRP A 69 -16.94 -1.92 8.06
C TRP A 69 -17.40 -2.96 9.07
N PHE A 70 -17.86 -4.13 8.61
CA PHE A 70 -18.32 -5.22 9.48
C PHE A 70 -17.17 -6.10 9.98
N SER A 71 -16.16 -6.34 9.14
CA SER A 71 -15.13 -7.36 9.38
C SER A 71 -13.82 -6.81 9.93
N VAL A 72 -13.53 -5.51 9.76
CA VAL A 72 -12.25 -4.96 10.21
C VAL A 72 -12.08 -5.10 11.72
N THR A 73 -10.95 -5.69 12.12
CA THR A 73 -10.61 -5.84 13.53
C THR A 73 -10.34 -4.46 14.15
N PRO A 74 -11.01 -4.07 15.25
CA PRO A 74 -10.73 -2.80 15.92
C PRO A 74 -9.24 -2.63 16.25
N GLU A 75 -8.69 -1.43 16.04
CA GLU A 75 -7.25 -1.17 16.12
C GLU A 75 -6.62 -1.64 17.44
N GLU A 76 -7.31 -1.45 18.57
CA GLU A 76 -6.83 -1.86 19.89
C GLU A 76 -6.71 -3.39 20.04
N ILE A 77 -7.50 -4.17 19.31
CA ILE A 77 -7.37 -5.64 19.26
C ILE A 77 -6.20 -6.01 18.36
N ALA A 78 -6.13 -5.46 17.15
CA ALA A 78 -5.06 -5.72 16.19
C ALA A 78 -3.65 -5.42 16.76
N ILE A 79 -3.49 -4.31 17.49
CA ILE A 79 -2.24 -3.98 18.19
C ILE A 79 -1.81 -5.09 19.16
N ARG A 80 -2.75 -5.65 19.94
CA ARG A 80 -2.45 -6.70 20.92
C ARG A 80 -2.06 -8.02 20.26
N HIS A 81 -2.62 -8.32 19.09
CA HIS A 81 -2.18 -9.46 18.29
C HIS A 81 -0.74 -9.24 17.80
N ALA A 82 -0.46 -8.06 17.24
CA ALA A 82 0.87 -7.73 16.73
C ALA A 82 1.98 -7.72 17.79
N GLU A 83 1.68 -7.33 19.04
CA GLU A 83 2.64 -7.37 20.15
C GLU A 83 3.27 -8.75 20.37
N ARG A 84 2.55 -9.84 20.07
CA ARG A 84 3.06 -11.22 20.18
C ARG A 84 3.87 -11.68 18.96
N CYS A 85 3.78 -10.96 17.86
CA CYS A 85 4.40 -11.33 16.58
C CYS A 85 5.71 -10.59 16.30
N THR A 86 6.26 -9.86 17.28
CA THR A 86 7.51 -9.10 17.13
C THR A 86 8.65 -9.97 16.59
N ASP A 87 9.40 -9.43 15.64
CA ASP A 87 10.54 -10.04 14.93
C ASP A 87 10.23 -11.39 14.23
N LYS A 88 8.98 -11.56 13.77
CA LYS A 88 8.56 -12.74 12.99
C LYS A 88 8.19 -12.37 11.56
N VAL A 89 8.03 -13.39 10.73
CA VAL A 89 7.27 -13.31 9.47
C VAL A 89 5.82 -13.66 9.79
N VAL A 90 4.88 -12.84 9.36
CA VAL A 90 3.44 -13.07 9.54
C VAL A 90 2.76 -13.18 8.19
N ILE A 91 1.94 -14.21 8.03
CA ILE A 91 1.05 -14.36 6.88
C ILE A 91 -0.36 -14.03 7.38
N ASP A 92 -0.93 -12.96 6.88
CA ASP A 92 -2.33 -12.59 7.10
C ASP A 92 -3.13 -13.10 5.90
N SER A 93 -3.64 -14.32 6.00
CA SER A 93 -4.28 -15.04 4.90
C SER A 93 -5.65 -14.49 4.47
N PHE A 94 -6.24 -13.59 5.27
CA PHE A 94 -7.55 -12.97 5.04
C PHE A 94 -7.51 -11.50 5.45
N SER A 95 -6.65 -10.74 4.78
CA SER A 95 -6.24 -9.41 5.23
C SER A 95 -7.35 -8.36 5.16
N GLY A 96 -8.39 -8.57 4.34
CA GLY A 96 -9.51 -7.66 4.16
C GLY A 96 -9.02 -6.25 3.79
N VAL A 97 -9.49 -5.24 4.52
CA VAL A 97 -9.05 -3.84 4.35
C VAL A 97 -7.73 -3.51 5.08
N GLY A 98 -7.00 -4.52 5.56
CA GLY A 98 -5.66 -4.38 6.13
C GLY A 98 -5.58 -4.09 7.64
N GLY A 99 -6.68 -4.20 8.39
CA GLY A 99 -6.71 -3.82 9.81
C GLY A 99 -5.65 -4.50 10.69
N ASN A 100 -5.49 -5.83 10.57
CA ASN A 100 -4.47 -6.59 11.29
C ASN A 100 -3.08 -6.45 10.64
N ALA A 101 -3.00 -6.64 9.32
CA ALA A 101 -1.78 -6.47 8.53
C ALA A 101 -1.00 -5.18 8.86
N ILE A 102 -1.69 -4.04 8.97
CA ILE A 102 -1.08 -2.75 9.32
C ILE A 102 -0.43 -2.77 10.70
N GLN A 103 -1.02 -3.45 11.68
CA GLN A 103 -0.43 -3.52 13.02
C GLN A 103 0.70 -4.54 13.07
N PHE A 104 0.60 -5.66 12.34
CA PHE A 104 1.70 -6.60 12.18
C PHE A 104 2.91 -5.92 11.55
N ALA A 105 2.73 -5.10 10.51
CA ALA A 105 3.83 -4.42 9.82
C ALA A 105 4.62 -3.47 10.74
N LYS A 106 3.98 -2.94 11.80
CA LYS A 106 4.65 -2.09 12.81
C LYS A 106 5.52 -2.86 13.80
N LYS A 107 5.45 -4.20 13.81
CA LYS A 107 6.07 -5.07 14.82
C LYS A 107 6.89 -6.21 14.25
N CYS A 108 6.50 -6.72 13.08
CA CYS A 108 7.08 -7.89 12.43
C CYS A 108 8.18 -7.45 11.45
N CYS A 109 9.10 -8.35 11.13
CA CYS A 109 10.11 -8.09 10.10
C CYS A 109 9.48 -8.03 8.70
N HIS A 110 8.44 -8.85 8.48
CA HIS A 110 7.76 -8.94 7.19
C HIS A 110 6.32 -9.43 7.38
N VAL A 111 5.38 -8.88 6.60
CA VAL A 111 3.97 -9.28 6.58
C VAL A 111 3.55 -9.56 5.15
N ILE A 112 3.01 -10.76 4.92
CA ILE A 112 2.39 -11.15 3.66
C ILE A 112 0.88 -11.07 3.88
N ALA A 113 0.25 -10.03 3.36
CA ALA A 113 -1.20 -9.83 3.41
C ALA A 113 -1.84 -10.37 2.14
N ILE A 114 -2.71 -11.37 2.29
CA ILE A 114 -3.38 -12.07 1.19
C ILE A 114 -4.89 -11.84 1.34
N ASP A 115 -5.56 -11.57 0.23
CA ASP A 115 -7.01 -11.64 0.15
C ASP A 115 -7.39 -12.20 -1.23
N ILE A 116 -8.53 -12.90 -1.30
CA ILE A 116 -9.03 -13.45 -2.56
C ILE A 116 -9.66 -12.35 -3.42
N ASP A 117 -10.21 -11.32 -2.78
CA ASP A 117 -10.84 -10.20 -3.46
C ASP A 117 -9.78 -9.13 -3.81
N PRO A 118 -9.54 -8.84 -5.10
CA PRO A 118 -8.55 -7.84 -5.50
C PRO A 118 -8.89 -6.42 -5.02
N GLU A 119 -10.16 -6.10 -4.80
CA GLU A 119 -10.57 -4.79 -4.27
C GLU A 119 -10.17 -4.67 -2.78
N LYS A 120 -10.23 -5.76 -2.01
CA LYS A 120 -9.72 -5.81 -0.63
C LYS A 120 -8.22 -5.58 -0.58
N VAL A 121 -7.47 -6.23 -1.48
CA VAL A 121 -6.02 -6.02 -1.61
C VAL A 121 -5.72 -4.55 -1.89
N ALA A 122 -6.46 -3.90 -2.80
CA ALA A 122 -6.30 -2.48 -3.09
C ALA A 122 -6.62 -1.58 -1.88
N LEU A 123 -7.66 -1.91 -1.10
CA LEU A 123 -7.99 -1.20 0.14
C LEU A 123 -6.92 -1.39 1.22
N ALA A 124 -6.44 -2.61 1.43
CA ALA A 124 -5.36 -2.92 2.37
C ALA A 124 -4.07 -2.18 2.00
N MET A 125 -3.72 -2.16 0.72
CA MET A 125 -2.59 -1.41 0.17
C MET A 125 -2.71 0.09 0.42
N ASN A 126 -3.89 0.69 0.17
CA ASN A 126 -4.13 2.10 0.47
C ASN A 126 -4.01 2.42 1.97
N ASN A 127 -4.51 1.51 2.82
CA ASN A 127 -4.57 1.71 4.25
C ASN A 127 -3.22 1.47 4.95
N ALA A 128 -2.34 0.68 4.32
CA ALA A 128 -0.98 0.43 4.77
C ALA A 128 0.00 1.47 4.21
N LYS A 129 0.93 1.92 5.06
CA LYS A 129 2.11 2.67 4.62
C LYS A 129 3.27 1.70 4.62
N GLY A 130 3.90 1.49 3.46
CA GLY A 130 5.06 0.61 3.29
C GLY A 130 6.22 1.40 2.68
N ASP A 131 7.44 1.07 3.10
CA ASP A 131 8.63 1.72 2.56
C ASP A 131 8.97 1.19 1.15
N ILE A 132 8.61 -0.06 0.85
CA ILE A 132 8.85 -0.76 -0.43
C ILE A 132 7.59 -1.55 -0.84
N VAL A 133 7.28 -1.56 -2.13
CA VAL A 133 6.26 -2.45 -2.72
C VAL A 133 6.92 -3.46 -3.66
N PHE A 134 6.65 -4.74 -3.48
CA PHE A 134 7.10 -5.82 -4.37
C PHE A 134 5.92 -6.36 -5.18
N LEU A 135 6.05 -6.34 -6.50
CA LEU A 135 5.06 -6.82 -7.46
C LEU A 135 5.61 -8.05 -8.20
N SER A 136 4.88 -9.15 -8.14
CA SER A 136 5.14 -10.35 -8.94
C SER A 136 3.83 -10.83 -9.58
N PRO A 137 3.30 -10.06 -10.56
CA PRO A 137 2.02 -10.39 -11.19
C PRO A 137 2.12 -11.72 -11.97
N PRO A 138 1.00 -12.43 -12.19
CA PRO A 138 0.99 -13.63 -13.02
C PRO A 138 1.30 -13.29 -14.48
N TRP A 139 2.17 -14.10 -15.09
CA TRP A 139 2.65 -13.89 -16.47
C TRP A 139 1.85 -14.68 -17.53
N GLY A 140 0.78 -15.38 -17.12
CA GLY A 140 0.03 -16.29 -18.00
C GLY A 140 0.55 -17.74 -18.03
N GLY A 141 1.45 -18.11 -17.12
CA GLY A 141 1.99 -19.48 -17.03
C GLY A 141 2.98 -19.81 -18.15
N PRO A 142 3.37 -21.09 -18.35
CA PRO A 142 4.46 -21.46 -19.28
C PRO A 142 4.30 -20.97 -20.73
N SER A 143 3.08 -20.66 -21.15
CA SER A 143 2.76 -20.13 -22.49
C SER A 143 3.31 -18.73 -22.77
N TYR A 144 3.67 -17.93 -21.74
CA TYR A 144 4.30 -16.61 -21.96
C TYR A 144 5.58 -16.71 -22.80
N LYS A 145 6.24 -17.87 -22.76
CA LYS A 145 7.47 -18.16 -23.51
C LYS A 145 7.25 -18.20 -25.03
N ASN A 146 6.02 -18.40 -25.47
CA ASN A 146 5.65 -18.42 -26.89
C ASN A 146 5.48 -17.01 -27.46
N ILE A 147 5.51 -15.99 -26.60
CA ILE A 147 5.42 -14.58 -26.96
C ILE A 147 6.84 -14.08 -27.20
N GLN A 148 7.12 -13.51 -28.37
CA GLN A 148 8.45 -13.01 -28.68
C GLN A 148 8.85 -11.84 -27.78
N THR A 149 7.94 -10.86 -27.61
CA THR A 149 8.09 -9.69 -26.75
C THR A 149 6.87 -9.59 -25.85
N PHE A 150 7.07 -9.71 -24.54
CA PHE A 150 6.02 -9.67 -23.54
C PHE A 150 5.72 -8.23 -23.14
N THR A 151 4.54 -7.71 -23.51
CA THR A 151 4.12 -6.36 -23.12
C THR A 151 3.44 -6.36 -21.74
N LEU A 152 3.54 -5.25 -21.01
CA LEU A 152 2.96 -5.05 -19.69
C LEU A 152 1.42 -5.14 -19.70
N ASP A 153 0.78 -4.89 -20.84
CA ASP A 153 -0.67 -5.04 -21.06
C ASP A 153 -1.17 -6.48 -20.88
N LEU A 154 -0.28 -7.46 -21.06
CA LEU A 154 -0.59 -8.89 -20.94
C LEU A 154 -0.70 -9.35 -19.50
N LEU A 155 -0.23 -8.55 -18.53
CA LEU A 155 -0.36 -8.88 -17.13
C LEU A 155 -1.83 -8.87 -16.70
N LYS A 156 -2.15 -9.74 -15.74
CA LYS A 156 -3.49 -9.91 -15.16
C LYS A 156 -3.38 -9.91 -13.64
N PRO A 157 -4.43 -9.59 -12.88
CA PRO A 157 -5.77 -9.19 -13.33
C PRO A 157 -5.84 -7.78 -13.93
N ARG A 158 -4.84 -6.93 -13.68
CA ARG A 158 -4.70 -5.59 -14.25
C ARG A 158 -3.39 -5.50 -15.05
N ASP A 159 -3.28 -4.54 -15.94
CA ASP A 159 -2.06 -4.30 -16.71
C ASP A 159 -0.93 -3.75 -15.82
N GLY A 160 0.31 -3.85 -16.31
CA GLY A 160 1.50 -3.45 -15.57
C GLY A 160 1.54 -1.96 -15.21
N TYR A 161 1.01 -1.07 -16.06
CA TYR A 161 1.01 0.37 -15.80
C TYR A 161 0.07 0.70 -14.63
N THR A 162 -1.16 0.16 -14.66
CA THR A 162 -2.12 0.32 -13.58
C THR A 162 -1.58 -0.23 -12.26
N MET A 163 -0.96 -1.42 -12.27
CA MET A 163 -0.36 -2.00 -11.06
C MET A 163 0.79 -1.14 -10.52
N PHE A 164 1.63 -0.60 -11.41
CA PHE A 164 2.72 0.28 -11.04
C PHE A 164 2.23 1.60 -10.44
N GLN A 165 1.22 2.24 -11.04
CA GLN A 165 0.64 3.49 -10.50
C GLN A 165 -0.01 3.28 -9.13
N ILE A 166 -0.68 2.14 -8.91
CA ILE A 166 -1.21 1.77 -7.58
C ILE A 166 -0.07 1.63 -6.57
N ALA A 167 1.02 0.95 -6.94
CA ALA A 167 2.20 0.81 -6.09
C ALA A 167 2.88 2.16 -5.79
N GLN A 168 3.00 3.01 -6.81
CA GLN A 168 3.60 4.35 -6.71
C GLN A 168 2.81 5.27 -5.78
N ALA A 169 1.48 5.12 -5.71
CA ALA A 169 0.65 5.85 -4.75
C ALA A 169 0.97 5.47 -3.28
N ILE A 170 1.64 4.34 -3.03
CA ILE A 170 2.06 3.88 -1.71
C ILE A 170 3.49 4.36 -1.41
N THR A 171 4.43 4.12 -2.33
CA THR A 171 5.85 4.46 -2.18
C THR A 171 6.54 4.58 -3.55
N PRO A 172 7.54 5.48 -3.71
CA PRO A 172 8.39 5.51 -4.90
C PRO A 172 9.37 4.31 -4.99
N ASN A 173 9.55 3.53 -3.92
CA ASN A 173 10.45 2.38 -3.92
C ASN A 173 9.68 1.11 -4.31
N ILE A 174 9.79 0.71 -5.58
CA ILE A 174 9.01 -0.39 -6.14
C ILE A 174 9.95 -1.44 -6.72
N ILE A 175 9.64 -2.71 -6.51
CA ILE A 175 10.33 -3.84 -7.13
C ILE A 175 9.31 -4.61 -7.97
N MET A 176 9.61 -4.90 -9.23
CA MET A 176 8.78 -5.71 -10.11
C MET A 176 9.55 -6.93 -10.62
N PHE A 177 9.03 -8.13 -10.43
CA PHE A 177 9.58 -9.35 -11.03
C PHE A 177 8.79 -9.71 -12.30
N LEU A 178 9.46 -9.67 -13.45
CA LEU A 178 8.86 -9.71 -14.78
C LEU A 178 9.44 -10.85 -15.65
N PRO A 179 8.71 -11.28 -16.70
CA PRO A 179 9.20 -12.26 -17.66
C PRO A 179 10.51 -11.86 -18.31
N ARG A 180 11.36 -12.84 -18.61
CA ARG A 180 12.68 -12.62 -19.24
C ARG A 180 12.64 -11.98 -20.64
N ASN A 181 11.48 -12.00 -21.28
CA ASN A 181 11.20 -11.47 -22.60
C ASN A 181 10.31 -10.21 -22.55
N VAL A 182 10.23 -9.54 -21.39
CA VAL A 182 9.48 -8.29 -21.25
C VAL A 182 10.04 -7.19 -22.16
N ASP A 183 9.16 -6.35 -22.72
CA ASP A 183 9.57 -5.18 -23.50
C ASP A 183 10.32 -4.18 -22.61
N PRO A 184 11.63 -3.96 -22.83
CA PRO A 184 12.42 -3.05 -21.99
C PRO A 184 11.95 -1.59 -22.12
N ASN A 185 11.39 -1.18 -23.27
CA ASN A 185 10.93 0.20 -23.45
C ASN A 185 9.72 0.47 -22.55
N GLN A 186 8.78 -0.46 -22.45
CA GLN A 186 7.63 -0.33 -21.55
C GLN A 186 8.06 -0.34 -20.07
N VAL A 187 9.13 -1.08 -19.73
CA VAL A 187 9.71 -1.04 -18.38
C VAL A 187 10.33 0.34 -18.08
N GLU A 188 11.05 0.93 -19.04
CA GLU A 188 11.58 2.28 -18.91
C GLU A 188 10.46 3.32 -18.79
N GLU A 189 9.40 3.21 -19.59
CA GLU A 189 8.19 4.06 -19.52
C GLU A 189 7.61 4.18 -18.11
N LEU A 190 7.65 3.10 -17.30
CA LEU A 190 7.16 3.13 -15.92
C LEU A 190 7.91 4.16 -15.06
N SER A 191 9.22 4.33 -15.26
CA SER A 191 10.02 5.35 -14.54
C SER A 191 9.46 6.76 -14.80
N TRP A 192 9.09 7.05 -16.05
CA TRP A 192 8.60 8.35 -16.51
C TRP A 192 7.17 8.68 -16.05
N LEU A 193 6.46 7.72 -15.45
CA LEU A 193 5.13 7.99 -14.86
C LEU A 193 5.20 8.89 -13.62
N SER A 194 6.38 9.05 -13.02
CA SER A 194 6.64 10.03 -11.96
C SER A 194 7.27 11.32 -12.49
N SER A 195 7.06 12.43 -11.79
CA SER A 195 7.76 13.69 -12.01
C SER A 195 8.41 14.19 -10.71
N PRO A 196 9.74 14.15 -10.56
CA PRO A 196 10.73 13.66 -11.54
C PRO A 196 10.63 12.13 -11.78
N PRO A 197 11.14 11.60 -12.91
CA PRO A 197 11.19 10.17 -13.17
C PRO A 197 11.93 9.40 -12.07
N LEU A 198 11.50 8.18 -11.78
CA LEU A 198 12.14 7.34 -10.76
C LEU A 198 13.45 6.75 -11.29
N ASP A 199 14.49 6.68 -10.46
CA ASP A 199 15.69 5.90 -10.80
C ASP A 199 15.29 4.44 -11.08
N LEU A 200 15.97 3.82 -12.04
CA LEU A 200 15.62 2.49 -12.59
C LEU A 200 16.86 1.59 -12.68
N GLU A 201 16.72 0.34 -12.24
CA GLU A 201 17.71 -0.72 -12.42
C GLU A 201 17.00 -2.02 -12.84
N ILE A 202 17.55 -2.71 -13.85
CA ILE A 202 17.03 -3.99 -14.34
C ILE A 202 18.08 -5.07 -14.11
N GLU A 203 17.76 -6.01 -13.22
CA GLU A 203 18.62 -7.15 -12.87
C GLU A 203 18.11 -8.45 -13.53
N PRO A 204 18.90 -9.09 -14.41
CA PRO A 204 18.55 -10.40 -14.95
C PRO A 204 18.76 -11.53 -13.92
N ASN A 205 17.76 -12.41 -13.75
CA ASN A 205 17.81 -13.52 -12.80
C ASN A 205 18.12 -14.85 -13.49
N TYR A 206 19.23 -15.50 -13.11
CA TYR A 206 19.66 -16.78 -13.67
C TYR A 206 19.52 -17.93 -12.68
N VAL A 207 19.11 -19.10 -13.16
CA VAL A 207 19.14 -20.37 -12.40
C VAL A 207 19.76 -21.43 -13.28
N HIS A 208 20.86 -22.04 -12.83
CA HIS A 208 21.67 -22.98 -13.62
C HIS A 208 22.02 -22.41 -15.01
N ASN A 209 22.53 -21.17 -15.04
CA ASN A 209 22.85 -20.40 -16.26
C ASN A 209 21.67 -20.14 -17.22
N ASN A 210 20.44 -20.48 -16.84
CA ASN A 210 19.25 -20.19 -17.63
C ASN A 210 18.57 -18.94 -17.09
N LEU A 211 18.40 -17.92 -17.94
CA LEU A 211 17.63 -16.72 -17.62
C LEU A 211 16.18 -17.10 -17.31
N LYS A 212 15.69 -16.71 -16.12
CA LYS A 212 14.33 -17.03 -15.66
C LYS A 212 13.38 -15.84 -15.76
N GLY A 213 13.87 -14.65 -15.49
CA GLY A 213 13.12 -13.40 -15.49
C GLY A 213 14.04 -12.23 -15.24
N VAL A 214 13.47 -11.04 -15.14
CA VAL A 214 14.17 -9.82 -14.75
C VAL A 214 13.51 -9.25 -13.49
N THR A 215 14.31 -8.75 -12.55
CA THR A 215 13.84 -7.97 -11.40
C THR A 215 14.13 -6.51 -11.71
N VAL A 216 13.12 -5.68 -11.63
CA VAL A 216 13.21 -4.25 -11.90
C VAL A 216 13.05 -3.51 -10.60
N TYR A 217 14.01 -2.64 -10.28
CA TYR A 217 14.04 -1.80 -9.09
C TYR A 217 13.78 -0.35 -9.48
N PHE A 218 12.92 0.32 -8.73
CA PHE A 218 12.56 1.72 -8.92
C PHE A 218 12.80 2.53 -7.65
N GLY A 219 13.21 3.79 -7.80
CA GLY A 219 13.35 4.74 -6.70
C GLY A 219 14.64 4.58 -5.89
N GLY A 220 14.59 4.88 -4.60
CA GLY A 220 15.78 4.97 -3.73
C GLY A 220 16.41 3.63 -3.32
N ILE A 221 15.92 2.51 -3.89
CA ILE A 221 16.44 1.15 -3.66
C ILE A 221 17.37 0.66 -4.78
N VAL A 222 17.55 1.46 -5.83
CA VAL A 222 18.49 1.21 -6.92
C VAL A 222 19.93 1.28 -6.38
N ALA A 223 20.73 0.24 -6.63
CA ALA A 223 22.08 0.10 -6.06
C ALA A 223 23.10 1.05 -6.70
N ALA A 224 22.91 1.38 -7.98
CA ALA A 224 23.66 2.42 -8.68
C ALA A 224 22.70 3.13 -9.67
N PRO A 225 22.52 4.46 -9.58
CA PRO A 225 21.68 5.17 -10.54
C PRO A 225 22.22 4.93 -11.94
N HIS A 226 21.34 4.56 -12.88
CA HIS A 226 21.70 4.44 -14.29
C HIS A 226 22.41 5.75 -14.71
N PRO A 227 23.56 5.70 -15.42
CA PRO A 227 24.18 6.91 -15.92
C PRO A 227 23.12 7.65 -16.71
N ARG A 228 22.73 8.85 -16.27
CA ARG A 228 21.78 9.71 -17.00
C ARG A 228 22.27 9.76 -18.44
N SER A 229 21.60 9.02 -19.31
CA SER A 229 21.96 9.01 -20.71
C SER A 229 21.78 10.45 -21.17
N MET A 230 22.86 10.92 -21.77
CA MET A 230 23.09 12.24 -22.28
C MET A 230 22.13 12.49 -23.46
N PHE A 231 20.85 12.73 -23.16
CA PHE A 231 19.88 13.25 -24.10
C PHE A 231 19.34 14.58 -23.56
N ASP A 232 19.79 15.64 -24.23
CA ASP A 232 19.41 17.03 -24.03
C ASP A 232 17.91 17.23 -23.70
N CYS A 233 17.64 17.72 -22.48
CA CYS A 233 16.34 18.27 -22.08
C CYS A 233 16.02 19.62 -22.76
N ASN A 234 16.39 19.84 -24.03
CA ASN A 234 16.16 21.09 -24.73
C ASN A 234 14.99 21.11 -25.72
N LEU A 235 14.12 20.08 -25.77
CA LEU A 235 13.04 20.05 -26.78
C LEU A 235 11.58 19.99 -26.29
N TYR A 236 11.31 20.06 -24.98
CA TYR A 236 9.93 20.23 -24.49
C TYR A 236 9.81 21.32 -23.43
N ARG A 237 10.26 22.53 -23.77
CA ARG A 237 9.80 23.76 -23.11
C ARG A 237 8.62 24.32 -23.91
N LYS A 238 7.45 23.71 -23.77
CA LYS A 238 6.17 24.37 -24.11
C LYS A 238 5.49 24.80 -22.82
N GLU A 239 5.70 26.09 -22.53
CA GLU A 239 4.81 27.01 -21.80
C GLU A 239 3.91 26.42 -20.71
N ILE A 240 4.42 26.39 -19.47
CA ILE A 240 3.56 26.53 -18.29
C ILE A 240 3.68 27.98 -17.82
N ILE A 241 2.63 28.73 -18.13
CA ILE A 241 2.39 30.09 -17.64
C ILE A 241 2.30 30.02 -16.11
N LYS A 242 3.22 30.71 -15.42
CA LYS A 242 3.10 31.04 -14.00
C LYS A 242 1.92 31.99 -13.82
N LEU A 243 0.88 31.57 -13.13
CA LEU A 243 -0.04 32.49 -12.46
C LEU A 243 0.39 32.59 -11.00
N HIS A 244 0.86 33.77 -10.61
CA HIS A 244 0.98 34.18 -9.21
C HIS A 244 -0.39 34.58 -8.69
N CYS A 245 -0.67 34.21 -7.44
CA CYS A 245 -1.25 35.12 -6.45
C CYS A 245 -0.24 35.19 -5.30
#